data_AF-A0A355FES9-F1
#
_entry.id   AF-A0A355FES9-F1
#
_cell.length_a   1.000
_cell.length_b   1.000
_cell.length_c   1.000
_cell.angle_alpha   90.00
_cell.angle_beta   90.00
_cell.angle_gamma   90.00
#
_symmetry.space_group_name_H-M   'P 1'
#
loop_
_entity.id
_entity.type
_entity.pdbx_description
1 polymer ?
#
loop_
_entity_poly.entity_id
_entity_poly.type
_entity_poly.pdbx_seq_one_letter_code
_entity_poly.pdbx_strand_id
1 'polypeptide(L)'
;MKKYFFLLAMLCSVALIQAQTVSVTVEEGGLRAALVEKAGETDGILNAISDLTIAGTLNITDFYALREIRTALTRIDLSKVTAISGREIPWPGFNQFSDLATVLLPETPGVVTTIGEAAFSFLPKLKTIEIPEGVTTIGGSVFRDSGIESLVLPNTVTSLGREVFAGCTALKSIILSENLTAIPDNAFNGCSELASLSIPEGVKTIGGTAFQNARKLKTVELPSTLEELYNQTFRNATALETVTIYADVPPKYDALWPLFRNIDLSKATLYVPASENGTVLEAYKSAEGWNAFWTEEFTNIKEFKYEQSILEGFEDIAVKFGDVLVFPTQTDQELPVTYTIEEGKEAVATLAGNKLTVTGAGEVQITATQAGNLFYSEFEKTITVTATATDYSWLLAPAIDYEGDIARVVGPGGTTAIFTKFYVGGTEVPLTGGAADISGATGTIELKATTADGKQVIRLVIKR
;
A
#
# COMPACT_ATOMS: atom_id res chain seq x y z
N MET A 1 -58.35 14.38 48.81
CA MET A 1 -58.35 13.54 47.58
C MET A 1 -58.56 14.30 46.25
N LYS A 2 -58.64 15.65 46.19
CA LYS A 2 -58.77 16.41 44.92
C LYS A 2 -57.56 17.28 44.54
N LYS A 3 -56.46 17.26 45.30
CA LYS A 3 -55.23 18.03 45.01
C LYS A 3 -54.04 17.20 44.50
N TYR A 4 -54.15 15.87 44.47
CA TYR A 4 -53.13 14.99 43.88
C TYR A 4 -53.47 14.48 42.47
N PHE A 5 -54.68 14.74 41.98
CA PHE A 5 -55.11 14.31 40.64
C PHE A 5 -54.63 15.24 39.52
N PHE A 6 -54.17 16.45 39.85
CA PHE A 6 -53.65 17.41 38.87
C PHE A 6 -52.13 17.36 38.68
N LEU A 7 -51.39 16.75 39.60
CA LEU A 7 -49.94 16.54 39.43
C LEU A 7 -49.61 15.23 38.68
N LEU A 8 -50.56 14.31 38.54
CA LEU A 8 -50.36 13.06 37.80
C LEU A 8 -50.72 13.17 36.30
N ALA A 9 -51.45 14.23 35.90
CA ALA A 9 -51.79 14.50 34.50
C ALA A 9 -50.83 15.50 33.81
N MET A 10 -49.84 16.01 34.55
CA MET A 10 -48.70 16.79 34.01
C MET A 10 -47.42 15.95 33.90
N LEU A 11 -47.55 14.63 34.01
CA LEU A 11 -46.68 13.65 33.36
C LEU A 11 -47.25 13.38 31.95
N CYS A 12 -47.51 14.45 31.19
CA CYS A 12 -47.67 14.33 29.75
C CYS A 12 -46.27 14.03 29.23
N SER A 13 -45.96 12.74 29.17
CA SER A 13 -44.90 12.11 28.40
C SER A 13 -44.07 13.09 27.58
N VAL A 14 -43.00 13.63 28.17
CA VAL A 14 -41.75 13.64 27.43
C VAL A 14 -41.40 12.17 27.33
N ALA A 15 -42.02 11.49 26.37
CA ALA A 15 -41.51 10.22 25.91
C ALA A 15 -40.08 10.55 25.49
N LEU A 16 -39.10 10.08 26.27
CA LEU A 16 -37.76 9.95 25.73
C LEU A 16 -37.96 9.13 24.47
N ILE A 17 -37.88 9.79 23.31
CA ILE A 17 -37.85 9.13 22.03
C ILE A 17 -36.57 8.29 22.09
N GLN A 18 -36.73 7.00 22.38
CA GLN A 18 -35.60 6.09 22.46
C GLN A 18 -35.00 5.97 21.06
N ALA A 19 -33.67 6.02 21.00
CA ALA A 19 -32.89 5.71 19.81
C ALA A 19 -33.42 4.43 19.16
N GLN A 20 -33.91 4.54 17.93
CA GLN A 20 -34.51 3.43 17.21
C GLN A 20 -33.54 2.87 16.18
N THR A 21 -33.31 1.55 16.26
CA THR A 21 -32.61 0.79 15.23
C THR A 21 -33.63 0.19 14.27
N VAL A 22 -33.44 0.44 12.97
CA VAL A 22 -34.33 0.00 11.90
C VAL A 22 -33.53 -0.74 10.83
N SER A 23 -34.11 -1.82 10.29
CA SER A 23 -33.57 -2.52 9.12
C SER A 23 -34.68 -2.74 8.11
N VAL A 24 -34.41 -2.38 6.85
CA VAL A 24 -35.36 -2.46 5.73
C VAL A 24 -34.70 -3.09 4.51
N THR A 25 -35.51 -3.75 3.69
CA THR A 25 -35.14 -4.17 2.33
C THR A 25 -36.08 -3.48 1.38
N VAL A 26 -35.54 -2.78 0.39
CA VAL A 26 -36.30 -1.87 -0.47
C VAL A 26 -36.00 -2.14 -1.93
N GLU A 27 -36.99 -1.85 -2.77
CA GLU A 27 -36.78 -1.60 -4.20
C GLU A 27 -36.65 -0.09 -4.41
N GLU A 28 -36.15 0.31 -5.59
CA GLU A 28 -35.86 1.71 -5.90
C GLU A 28 -37.06 2.65 -5.63
N GLY A 29 -36.83 3.70 -4.85
CA GLY A 29 -37.84 4.69 -4.43
C GLY A 29 -38.73 4.24 -3.26
N GLY A 30 -38.57 3.02 -2.76
CA GLY A 30 -39.40 2.41 -1.73
C GLY A 30 -39.01 2.76 -0.28
N LEU A 31 -37.89 3.45 -0.05
CA LEU A 31 -37.34 3.65 1.30
C LEU A 31 -38.32 4.35 2.24
N ARG A 32 -38.95 5.43 1.80
CA ARG A 32 -39.89 6.18 2.65
C ARG A 32 -41.04 5.29 3.13
N ALA A 33 -41.63 4.51 2.24
CA ALA A 33 -42.74 3.62 2.58
C ALA A 33 -42.29 2.54 3.57
N ALA A 34 -41.11 1.94 3.36
CA ALA A 34 -40.56 0.93 4.25
C ALA A 34 -40.24 1.47 5.65
N LEU A 35 -39.74 2.71 5.75
CA LEU A 35 -39.51 3.38 7.03
C LEU A 35 -40.84 3.63 7.78
N VAL A 36 -41.86 4.13 7.08
CA VAL A 36 -43.20 4.35 7.66
C VAL A 36 -43.82 3.03 8.13
N GLU A 37 -43.69 1.94 7.38
CA GLU A 37 -44.19 0.62 7.78
C GLU A 37 -43.50 0.10 9.05
N LYS A 38 -42.18 0.31 9.16
CA LYS A 38 -41.39 -0.18 10.31
C LYS A 38 -41.48 0.69 11.55
N ALA A 39 -41.56 2.01 11.38
CA ALA A 39 -41.49 2.98 12.47
C ALA A 39 -42.86 3.57 12.83
N GLY A 40 -43.87 3.47 11.97
CA GLY A 40 -45.18 4.10 12.15
C GLY A 40 -45.30 5.46 11.47
N GLU A 41 -46.54 5.93 11.29
CA GLU A 41 -46.89 7.07 10.43
C GLU A 41 -46.63 8.48 11.02
N THR A 42 -46.26 8.61 12.29
CA THR A 42 -46.10 9.95 12.89
C THR A 42 -44.68 10.49 12.71
N ASP A 43 -44.56 11.74 12.23
CA ASP A 43 -43.28 12.45 12.01
C ASP A 43 -42.32 12.39 13.22
N GLY A 44 -42.86 12.30 14.44
CA GLY A 44 -42.08 12.15 15.66
C GLY A 44 -41.32 10.83 15.78
N ILE A 45 -41.79 9.75 15.14
CA ILE A 45 -41.16 8.42 15.23
C ILE A 45 -40.09 8.24 14.15
N LEU A 46 -40.28 8.77 12.94
CA LEU A 46 -39.21 8.78 11.92
C LEU A 46 -37.98 9.57 12.41
N ASN A 47 -38.19 10.67 13.13
CA ASN A 47 -37.15 11.44 13.79
C ASN A 47 -36.51 10.74 15.02
N ALA A 48 -36.92 9.50 15.34
CA ALA A 48 -36.30 8.67 16.37
C ALA A 48 -35.23 7.72 15.82
N ILE A 49 -35.20 7.51 14.50
CA ILE A 49 -34.35 6.52 13.85
C ILE A 49 -32.91 7.01 13.92
N SER A 50 -32.12 6.36 14.77
CA SER A 50 -30.72 6.70 14.98
C SER A 50 -29.77 5.73 14.27
N ASP A 51 -30.21 4.51 13.99
CA ASP A 51 -29.41 3.48 13.32
C ASP A 51 -30.26 2.82 12.23
N LEU A 52 -29.83 2.94 10.97
CA LEU A 52 -30.56 2.43 9.81
C LEU A 52 -29.69 1.49 8.99
N THR A 53 -30.17 0.27 8.76
CA THR A 53 -29.59 -0.67 7.80
C THR A 53 -30.51 -0.85 6.61
N ILE A 54 -29.97 -0.71 5.39
CA ILE A 54 -30.70 -0.82 4.14
C ILE A 54 -30.12 -1.96 3.29
N ALA A 55 -31.00 -2.79 2.74
CA ALA A 55 -30.67 -3.78 1.73
C ALA A 55 -31.55 -3.61 0.48
N GLY A 56 -31.16 -4.22 -0.64
CA GLY A 56 -31.89 -4.14 -1.90
C GLY A 56 -31.35 -3.07 -2.83
N THR A 57 -32.22 -2.34 -3.52
CA THR A 57 -31.82 -1.39 -4.56
C THR A 57 -32.27 0.03 -4.23
N LEU A 58 -31.42 1.03 -4.50
CA LEU A 58 -31.71 2.43 -4.22
C LEU A 58 -31.67 3.30 -5.48
N ASN A 59 -32.45 4.37 -5.48
CA ASN A 59 -32.32 5.46 -6.44
C ASN A 59 -32.31 6.81 -5.72
N ILE A 60 -32.26 7.91 -6.50
CA ILE A 60 -32.20 9.27 -5.95
C ILE A 60 -33.38 9.61 -5.03
N THR A 61 -34.59 9.05 -5.26
CA THR A 61 -35.76 9.28 -4.43
C THR A 61 -35.55 8.74 -3.01
N ASP A 62 -34.84 7.63 -2.85
CA ASP A 62 -34.50 7.09 -1.54
C ASP A 62 -33.53 7.99 -0.77
N PHE A 63 -32.55 8.58 -1.44
CA PHE A 63 -31.65 9.56 -0.81
C PHE A 63 -32.38 10.83 -0.37
N TYR A 64 -33.43 11.26 -1.10
CA TYR A 64 -34.31 12.32 -0.61
C TYR A 64 -35.10 11.91 0.63
N ALA A 65 -35.58 10.67 0.69
CA ALA A 65 -36.30 10.16 1.86
C ALA A 65 -35.43 10.15 3.13
N LEU A 66 -34.13 9.86 3.02
CA LEU A 66 -33.19 9.91 4.15
C LEU A 66 -33.13 11.29 4.83
N ARG A 67 -33.47 12.37 4.13
CA ARG A 67 -33.47 13.71 4.73
C ARG A 67 -34.55 13.89 5.79
N GLU A 68 -35.62 13.08 5.76
CA GLU A 68 -36.69 13.13 6.76
C GLU A 68 -36.22 12.65 8.15
N ILE A 69 -35.13 11.87 8.22
CA ILE A 69 -34.59 11.28 9.46
C ILE A 69 -33.22 11.87 9.87
N ARG A 70 -32.73 12.88 9.14
CA ARG A 70 -31.35 13.40 9.25
C ARG A 70 -30.95 13.95 10.62
N THR A 71 -31.91 14.32 11.47
CA THR A 71 -31.64 14.98 12.77
C THR A 71 -31.34 14.00 13.90
N ALA A 72 -31.65 12.71 13.73
CA ALA A 72 -31.38 11.69 14.74
C ALA A 72 -30.43 10.59 14.27
N LEU A 73 -30.27 10.43 12.95
CA LEU A 73 -29.45 9.38 12.36
C LEU A 73 -27.97 9.54 12.72
N THR A 74 -27.43 8.61 13.49
CA THR A 74 -26.02 8.55 13.89
C THR A 74 -25.24 7.49 13.12
N ARG A 75 -25.93 6.44 12.64
CA ARG A 75 -25.36 5.35 11.84
C ARG A 75 -26.26 5.02 10.65
N ILE A 76 -25.64 4.86 9.48
CA ILE A 76 -26.28 4.23 8.33
C ILE A 76 -25.39 3.13 7.75
N ASP A 77 -26.02 2.02 7.40
CA ASP A 77 -25.38 0.85 6.82
C ASP A 77 -26.03 0.50 5.47
N LEU A 78 -25.29 0.76 4.40
CA LEU A 78 -25.64 0.43 3.02
C LEU A 78 -24.85 -0.79 2.51
N SER A 79 -24.11 -1.51 3.36
CA SER A 79 -23.27 -2.64 2.93
C SER A 79 -24.03 -3.76 2.22
N LYS A 80 -25.35 -3.84 2.44
CA LYS A 80 -26.27 -4.83 1.83
C LYS A 80 -27.05 -4.30 0.63
N VAL A 81 -26.79 -3.07 0.18
CA VAL A 81 -27.38 -2.52 -1.05
C VAL A 81 -26.68 -3.16 -2.24
N THR A 82 -27.47 -3.78 -3.13
CA THR A 82 -26.98 -4.56 -4.27
C THR A 82 -26.91 -3.75 -5.56
N ALA A 83 -27.62 -2.63 -5.65
CA ALA A 83 -27.54 -1.69 -6.76
C ALA A 83 -27.96 -0.29 -6.32
N ILE A 84 -27.31 0.73 -6.89
CA ILE A 84 -27.76 2.11 -6.83
C ILE A 84 -27.93 2.59 -8.26
N SER A 85 -29.12 3.10 -8.60
CA SER A 85 -29.40 3.68 -9.91
C SER A 85 -28.39 4.80 -10.21
N GLY A 86 -27.69 4.68 -11.35
CA GLY A 86 -26.60 5.59 -11.72
C GLY A 86 -25.23 5.26 -11.11
N ARG A 87 -25.13 4.24 -10.24
CA ARG A 87 -23.91 3.82 -9.53
C ARG A 87 -23.25 4.96 -8.74
N GLU A 88 -24.07 5.86 -8.23
CA GLU A 88 -23.64 7.09 -7.58
C GLU A 88 -24.26 7.19 -6.19
N ILE A 89 -23.51 7.68 -5.20
CA ILE A 89 -24.11 8.30 -4.01
C ILE A 89 -24.41 9.75 -4.39
N PRO A 90 -25.65 10.11 -4.78
CA PRO A 90 -25.92 11.38 -5.45
C PRO A 90 -26.05 12.52 -4.44
N TRP A 91 -26.11 13.75 -4.92
CA TRP A 91 -26.78 14.81 -4.15
C TRP A 91 -28.29 14.51 -4.07
N PRO A 92 -28.95 14.62 -2.90
CA PRO A 92 -28.48 15.22 -1.65
C PRO A 92 -27.65 14.30 -0.75
N GLY A 93 -27.65 12.98 -1.00
CA GLY A 93 -26.84 12.01 -0.25
C GLY A 93 -27.06 12.12 1.25
N PHE A 94 -25.97 12.40 1.97
CA PHE A 94 -25.90 12.62 3.41
C PHE A 94 -25.57 14.06 3.79
N ASN A 95 -25.79 15.02 2.88
CA ASN A 95 -25.54 16.43 3.15
C ASN A 95 -26.31 16.91 4.41
N GLN A 96 -25.59 17.55 5.34
CA GLN A 96 -26.13 18.18 6.55
C GLN A 96 -26.71 17.22 7.61
N PHE A 97 -26.26 15.97 7.68
CA PHE A 97 -26.64 15.07 8.77
C PHE A 97 -25.74 15.35 9.99
N SER A 98 -26.17 16.28 10.85
CA SER A 98 -25.38 16.81 11.97
C SER A 98 -24.87 15.77 12.96
N ASP A 99 -25.59 14.65 13.08
CA ASP A 99 -25.33 13.62 14.07
C ASP A 99 -24.74 12.33 13.48
N LEU A 100 -24.65 12.24 12.14
CA LEU A 100 -24.17 11.06 11.43
C LEU A 100 -22.67 10.88 11.65
N ALA A 101 -22.31 9.80 12.34
CA ALA A 101 -20.96 9.46 12.73
C ALA A 101 -20.43 8.21 12.02
N THR A 102 -21.30 7.37 11.47
CA THR A 102 -20.93 6.13 10.79
C THR A 102 -21.72 5.96 9.51
N VAL A 103 -21.01 5.77 8.40
CA VAL A 103 -21.56 5.41 7.09
C VAL A 103 -20.80 4.18 6.59
N LEU A 104 -21.51 3.09 6.32
CA LEU A 104 -20.96 1.92 5.65
C LEU A 104 -21.48 1.89 4.21
N LEU A 105 -20.58 2.02 3.24
CA LEU A 105 -20.93 2.01 1.82
C LEU A 105 -20.93 0.59 1.24
N PRO A 106 -21.61 0.34 0.11
CA PRO A 106 -21.54 -0.94 -0.57
C PRO A 106 -20.13 -1.23 -1.07
N GLU A 107 -19.53 -2.33 -0.64
CA GLU A 107 -18.18 -2.77 -1.06
C GLU A 107 -18.20 -3.57 -2.37
N THR A 108 -19.38 -3.99 -2.83
CA THR A 108 -19.50 -4.79 -4.07
C THR A 108 -19.06 -3.96 -5.28
N PRO A 109 -18.06 -4.41 -6.05
CA PRO A 109 -17.55 -3.67 -7.20
C PRO A 109 -18.66 -3.31 -8.20
N GLY A 110 -18.69 -2.04 -8.63
CA GLY A 110 -19.66 -1.54 -9.59
C GLY A 110 -21.02 -1.14 -9.02
N VAL A 111 -21.28 -1.31 -7.72
CA VAL A 111 -22.48 -0.74 -7.07
C VAL A 111 -22.32 0.77 -6.90
N VAL A 112 -21.14 1.22 -6.47
CA VAL A 112 -20.79 2.64 -6.38
C VAL A 112 -19.51 2.86 -7.19
N THR A 113 -19.60 3.66 -8.24
CA THR A 113 -18.46 4.12 -9.05
C THR A 113 -18.18 5.60 -8.84
N THR A 114 -19.17 6.36 -8.36
CA THR A 114 -19.09 7.80 -8.16
C THR A 114 -19.64 8.20 -6.79
N ILE A 115 -18.95 9.10 -6.09
CA ILE A 115 -19.50 9.83 -4.95
C ILE A 115 -19.84 11.23 -5.45
N GLY A 116 -21.13 11.53 -5.55
CA GLY A 116 -21.69 12.74 -6.15
C GLY A 116 -21.40 14.00 -5.36
N GLU A 117 -21.62 15.16 -6.00
CA GLU A 117 -21.38 16.47 -5.41
C GLU A 117 -22.02 16.61 -4.02
N ALA A 118 -21.25 17.10 -3.05
CA ALA A 118 -21.68 17.40 -1.69
C ALA A 118 -22.28 16.20 -0.90
N ALA A 119 -22.13 14.96 -1.37
CA ALA A 119 -22.77 13.78 -0.78
C ALA A 119 -22.48 13.54 0.72
N PHE A 120 -21.34 13.99 1.24
CA PHE A 120 -20.94 13.85 2.66
C PHE A 120 -20.60 15.21 3.32
N SER A 121 -21.14 16.31 2.77
CA SER A 121 -20.81 17.65 3.25
C SER A 121 -21.61 18.02 4.50
N PHE A 122 -21.01 18.84 5.35
CA PHE A 122 -21.55 19.26 6.64
C PHE A 122 -21.88 18.07 7.56
N LEU A 123 -20.95 17.11 7.65
CA LEU A 123 -21.00 15.95 8.55
C LEU A 123 -20.00 16.09 9.70
N PRO A 124 -20.28 16.93 10.72
CA PRO A 124 -19.29 17.27 11.75
C PRO A 124 -18.93 16.11 12.68
N LYS A 125 -19.71 15.03 12.72
CA LYS A 125 -19.44 13.84 13.54
C LYS A 125 -18.84 12.67 12.76
N LEU A 126 -18.78 12.73 11.43
CA LEU A 126 -18.18 11.69 10.61
C LEU A 126 -16.65 11.82 10.69
N LYS A 127 -16.01 10.95 11.47
CA LYS A 127 -14.55 10.99 11.70
C LYS A 127 -13.74 10.24 10.65
N THR A 128 -14.29 9.16 10.13
CA THR A 128 -13.66 8.29 9.12
C THR A 128 -14.75 7.74 8.21
N ILE A 129 -14.37 7.38 6.99
CA ILE A 129 -15.21 6.66 6.05
C ILE A 129 -14.30 5.80 5.17
N GLU A 130 -14.74 4.60 4.83
CA GLU A 130 -14.08 3.76 3.85
C GLU A 130 -14.66 4.05 2.48
N ILE A 131 -13.80 4.37 1.51
CA ILE A 131 -14.20 4.56 0.12
C ILE A 131 -14.02 3.21 -0.59
N PRO A 132 -15.08 2.62 -1.17
CA PRO A 132 -14.97 1.31 -1.84
C PRO A 132 -13.98 1.34 -3.01
N GLU A 133 -13.25 0.24 -3.22
CA GLU A 133 -12.32 0.00 -4.35
C GLU A 133 -13.00 0.06 -5.75
N GLY A 134 -14.32 0.21 -5.83
CA GLY A 134 -15.04 0.44 -7.09
C GLY A 134 -15.15 1.93 -7.47
N VAL A 135 -14.85 2.85 -6.56
CA VAL A 135 -15.04 4.28 -6.76
C VAL A 135 -13.90 4.84 -7.61
N THR A 136 -14.28 5.54 -8.68
CA THR A 136 -13.34 6.18 -9.62
C THR A 136 -13.40 7.71 -9.57
N THR A 137 -14.54 8.26 -9.17
CA THR A 137 -14.79 9.70 -9.15
C THR A 137 -15.34 10.16 -7.81
N ILE A 138 -14.70 11.17 -7.22
CA ILE A 138 -15.20 11.89 -6.04
C ILE A 138 -15.54 13.31 -6.48
N GLY A 139 -16.82 13.68 -6.39
CA GLY A 139 -17.36 14.95 -6.85
C GLY A 139 -16.90 16.18 -6.05
N GLY A 140 -17.43 17.34 -6.44
CA GLY A 140 -17.14 18.60 -5.76
C GLY A 140 -17.73 18.64 -4.35
N SER A 141 -17.04 19.31 -3.43
CA SER A 141 -17.49 19.56 -2.06
C SER A 141 -17.90 18.32 -1.27
N VAL A 142 -17.51 17.11 -1.67
CA VAL A 142 -18.03 15.85 -1.10
C VAL A 142 -17.89 15.80 0.41
N PHE A 143 -16.72 16.14 0.95
CA PHE A 143 -16.45 16.16 2.38
C PHE A 143 -16.42 17.58 2.97
N ARG A 144 -16.93 18.58 2.26
CA ARG A 144 -16.89 19.98 2.69
C ARG A 144 -17.48 20.16 4.08
N ASP A 145 -16.76 20.82 4.99
CA ASP A 145 -17.13 21.03 6.40
C ASP A 145 -17.49 19.72 7.16
N SER A 146 -16.90 18.58 6.77
CA SER A 146 -17.01 17.31 7.51
C SER A 146 -15.99 17.22 8.66
N GLY A 147 -16.28 16.35 9.63
CA GLY A 147 -15.42 16.07 10.77
C GLY A 147 -14.34 15.03 10.52
N ILE A 148 -14.04 14.70 9.25
CA ILE A 148 -13.10 13.64 8.89
C ILE A 148 -11.72 13.96 9.48
N GLU A 149 -11.16 13.02 10.23
CA GLU A 149 -9.84 13.13 10.85
C GLU A 149 -8.75 12.50 10.00
N SER A 150 -9.08 11.44 9.26
CA SER A 150 -8.17 10.75 8.35
C SER A 150 -8.93 10.05 7.23
N LEU A 151 -8.32 9.97 6.05
CA LEU A 151 -8.89 9.26 4.90
C LEU A 151 -7.81 8.58 4.06
N VAL A 152 -8.14 7.41 3.51
CA VAL A 152 -7.35 6.73 2.49
C VAL A 152 -8.22 6.65 1.24
N LEU A 153 -7.75 7.23 0.14
CA LEU A 153 -8.41 7.09 -1.16
C LEU A 153 -7.87 5.83 -1.85
N PRO A 154 -8.73 4.90 -2.31
CA PRO A 154 -8.27 3.75 -3.07
C PRO A 154 -7.65 4.21 -4.39
N ASN A 155 -6.68 3.46 -4.88
CA ASN A 155 -5.98 3.78 -6.13
C ASN A 155 -6.91 3.75 -7.35
N THR A 156 -8.12 3.22 -7.23
CA THR A 156 -9.14 3.30 -8.28
C THR A 156 -9.67 4.72 -8.51
N VAL A 157 -9.50 5.64 -7.55
CA VAL A 157 -9.93 7.04 -7.69
C VAL A 157 -8.98 7.76 -8.66
N THR A 158 -9.52 8.26 -9.76
CA THR A 158 -8.75 8.98 -10.78
C THR A 158 -9.13 10.47 -10.86
N SER A 159 -10.21 10.89 -10.20
CA SER A 159 -10.72 12.25 -10.29
C SER A 159 -11.29 12.77 -8.97
N LEU A 160 -10.92 14.01 -8.62
CA LEU A 160 -11.43 14.77 -7.48
C LEU A 160 -12.12 16.06 -7.97
N GLY A 161 -13.24 16.42 -7.35
CA GLY A 161 -13.94 17.67 -7.59
C GLY A 161 -13.42 18.83 -6.73
N ARG A 162 -13.77 20.06 -7.14
CA ARG A 162 -13.44 21.31 -6.42
C ARG A 162 -13.95 21.26 -4.98
N GLU A 163 -13.24 21.89 -4.05
CA GLU A 163 -13.63 21.97 -2.63
C GLU A 163 -13.84 20.63 -1.92
N VAL A 164 -13.33 19.51 -2.45
CA VAL A 164 -13.63 18.15 -1.96
C VAL A 164 -13.45 17.98 -0.44
N PHE A 165 -12.43 18.56 0.18
CA PHE A 165 -12.17 18.56 1.63
C PHE A 165 -12.16 19.99 2.22
N ALA A 166 -12.79 20.96 1.56
CA ALA A 166 -12.81 22.34 2.04
C ALA A 166 -13.49 22.42 3.42
N GLY A 167 -12.83 23.03 4.41
CA GLY A 167 -13.36 23.19 5.76
C GLY A 167 -13.30 21.93 6.63
N CYS A 168 -12.63 20.85 6.19
CA CYS A 168 -12.31 19.69 7.03
C CYS A 168 -11.28 20.06 8.11
N THR A 169 -11.68 20.88 9.08
CA THR A 169 -10.79 21.47 10.10
C THR A 169 -10.16 20.42 11.01
N ALA A 170 -10.72 19.21 11.10
CA ALA A 170 -10.20 18.10 11.88
C ALA A 170 -9.27 17.14 11.10
N LEU A 171 -9.13 17.31 9.78
CA LEU A 171 -8.34 16.41 8.93
C LEU A 171 -6.85 16.53 9.28
N LYS A 172 -6.27 15.46 9.81
CA LYS A 172 -4.86 15.37 10.24
C LYS A 172 -3.98 14.71 9.19
N SER A 173 -4.50 13.69 8.51
CA SER A 173 -3.77 12.92 7.51
C SER A 173 -4.70 12.47 6.37
N ILE A 174 -4.16 12.40 5.17
CA ILE A 174 -4.85 11.83 4.02
C ILE A 174 -3.83 11.12 3.14
N ILE A 175 -4.20 9.94 2.65
CA ILE A 175 -3.47 9.24 1.59
C ILE A 175 -4.28 9.41 0.32
N LEU A 176 -3.67 10.04 -0.68
CA LEU A 176 -4.26 10.28 -1.99
C LEU A 176 -4.05 9.06 -2.89
N SER A 177 -4.86 8.94 -3.94
CA SER A 177 -4.68 7.89 -4.94
C SER A 177 -3.48 8.19 -5.84
N GLU A 178 -2.67 7.18 -6.11
CA GLU A 178 -1.52 7.26 -7.04
C GLU A 178 -1.91 7.50 -8.50
N ASN A 179 -3.20 7.41 -8.84
CA ASN A 179 -3.70 7.60 -10.20
C ASN A 179 -4.33 8.99 -10.43
N LEU A 180 -4.13 9.94 -9.50
CA LEU A 180 -4.61 11.31 -9.68
C LEU A 180 -3.75 12.10 -10.67
N THR A 181 -4.40 12.86 -11.54
CA THR A 181 -3.71 13.74 -12.49
C THR A 181 -3.71 15.21 -12.08
N ALA A 182 -4.54 15.59 -11.11
CA ALA A 182 -4.71 16.98 -10.66
C ALA A 182 -5.24 17.06 -9.23
N ILE A 183 -4.83 18.12 -8.51
CA ILE A 183 -5.48 18.57 -7.27
C ILE A 183 -6.37 19.77 -7.60
N PRO A 184 -7.69 19.69 -7.39
CA PRO A 184 -8.61 20.73 -7.85
C PRO A 184 -8.60 21.98 -6.94
N ASP A 185 -9.18 23.07 -7.44
CA ASP A 185 -9.31 24.33 -6.70
C ASP A 185 -9.95 24.11 -5.33
N ASN A 186 -9.38 24.75 -4.30
CA ASN A 186 -9.84 24.70 -2.91
C ASN A 186 -9.92 23.28 -2.28
N ALA A 187 -9.27 22.27 -2.86
CA ALA A 187 -9.39 20.87 -2.42
C ALA A 187 -9.25 20.69 -0.90
N PHE A 188 -8.27 21.35 -0.27
CA PHE A 188 -7.95 21.29 1.16
C PHE A 188 -8.05 22.67 1.85
N ASN A 189 -8.82 23.60 1.28
CA ASN A 189 -8.94 24.94 1.85
C ASN A 189 -9.54 24.86 3.26
N GLY A 190 -8.83 25.33 4.28
CA GLY A 190 -9.29 25.31 5.67
C GLY A 190 -9.05 24.00 6.40
N CYS A 191 -8.29 23.05 5.83
CA CYS A 191 -7.81 21.85 6.53
C CYS A 191 -6.73 22.25 7.58
N SER A 192 -7.15 22.91 8.65
CA SER A 192 -6.25 23.57 9.60
C SER A 192 -5.38 22.64 10.43
N GLU A 193 -5.76 21.37 10.54
CA GLU A 193 -5.03 20.35 11.30
C GLU A 193 -4.13 19.45 10.44
N LEU A 194 -4.16 19.61 9.11
CA LEU A 194 -3.34 18.82 8.20
C LEU A 194 -1.86 19.17 8.41
N ALA A 195 -1.07 18.19 8.85
CA ALA A 195 0.31 18.43 9.28
C ALA A 195 1.34 18.22 8.16
N SER A 196 1.09 17.24 7.30
CA SER A 196 1.95 16.88 6.18
C SER A 196 1.10 16.35 5.03
N LEU A 197 1.58 16.53 3.80
CA LEU A 197 0.92 15.97 2.62
C LEU A 197 1.94 15.61 1.54
N SER A 198 1.82 14.39 1.01
CA SER A 198 2.53 13.98 -0.19
C SER A 198 1.57 14.01 -1.37
N ILE A 199 1.92 14.74 -2.42
CA ILE A 199 1.13 14.83 -3.65
C ILE A 199 1.61 13.71 -4.59
N PRO A 200 0.72 12.79 -5.02
CA PRO A 200 1.11 11.63 -5.81
C PRO A 200 1.82 11.95 -7.12
N GLU A 201 2.67 11.03 -7.54
CA GLU A 201 3.29 11.07 -8.87
C GLU A 201 2.20 10.97 -9.96
N GLY A 202 2.38 11.68 -11.07
CA GLY A 202 1.38 11.80 -12.13
C GLY A 202 0.48 13.02 -12.01
N VAL A 203 0.41 13.66 -10.84
CA VAL A 203 -0.27 14.96 -10.69
C VAL A 203 0.49 16.03 -11.49
N LYS A 204 -0.22 16.68 -12.42
CA LYS A 204 0.30 17.72 -13.31
C LYS A 204 -0.06 19.12 -12.85
N THR A 205 -1.21 19.30 -12.19
CA THR A 205 -1.71 20.62 -11.81
C THR A 205 -2.24 20.66 -10.38
N ILE A 206 -2.00 21.79 -9.71
CA ILE A 206 -2.57 22.09 -8.38
C ILE A 206 -3.36 23.40 -8.46
N GLY A 207 -4.66 23.29 -8.20
CA GLY A 207 -5.62 24.37 -8.30
C GLY A 207 -5.43 25.52 -7.30
N GLY A 208 -6.10 26.63 -7.60
CA GLY A 208 -6.04 27.86 -6.82
C GLY A 208 -6.55 27.62 -5.41
N THR A 209 -5.85 28.21 -4.44
CA THR A 209 -6.17 28.13 -3.01
C THR A 209 -6.35 26.70 -2.48
N ALA A 210 -5.77 25.68 -3.15
CA ALA A 210 -5.93 24.28 -2.80
C ALA A 210 -5.56 23.98 -1.34
N PHE A 211 -4.49 24.59 -0.81
CA PHE A 211 -4.04 24.45 0.58
C PHE A 211 -4.17 25.75 1.38
N GLN A 212 -5.06 26.65 0.95
CA GLN A 212 -5.29 27.89 1.68
C GLN A 212 -5.74 27.57 3.12
N ASN A 213 -5.19 28.27 4.12
CA ASN A 213 -5.53 28.08 5.54
C ASN A 213 -5.21 26.67 6.10
N ALA A 214 -4.35 25.88 5.45
CA ALA A 214 -3.77 24.67 6.05
C ALA A 214 -2.71 25.07 7.10
N ARG A 215 -3.17 25.67 8.22
CA ARG A 215 -2.31 26.41 9.16
C ARG A 215 -1.26 25.57 9.88
N LYS A 216 -1.49 24.26 10.04
CA LYS A 216 -0.53 23.30 10.62
C LYS A 216 0.28 22.54 9.58
N LEU A 217 0.13 22.82 8.29
CA LEU A 217 0.91 22.16 7.24
C LEU A 217 2.37 22.56 7.40
N LYS A 218 3.19 21.62 7.88
CA LYS A 218 4.63 21.77 8.11
C LYS A 218 5.43 21.35 6.90
N THR A 219 5.04 20.23 6.30
CA THR A 219 5.76 19.63 5.17
C THR A 219 4.81 19.36 4.02
N VAL A 220 5.26 19.64 2.80
CA VAL A 220 4.57 19.25 1.58
C VAL A 220 5.56 18.71 0.56
N GLU A 221 5.24 17.59 -0.05
CA GLU A 221 6.00 16.96 -1.13
C GLU A 221 5.23 17.12 -2.43
N LEU A 222 5.92 17.60 -3.47
CA LEU A 222 5.37 17.89 -4.79
C LEU A 222 6.06 17.00 -5.84
N PRO A 223 5.29 16.31 -6.70
CA PRO A 223 5.81 15.25 -7.56
C PRO A 223 6.71 15.77 -8.68
N SER A 224 7.41 14.86 -9.34
CA SER A 224 8.31 15.21 -10.45
C SER A 224 7.51 15.65 -11.69
N THR A 225 6.29 15.11 -11.84
CA THR A 225 5.35 15.44 -12.92
C THR A 225 4.64 16.79 -12.78
N LEU A 226 4.85 17.54 -11.69
CA LEU A 226 4.10 18.79 -11.47
C LEU A 226 4.48 19.84 -12.52
N GLU A 227 3.51 20.29 -13.31
CA GLU A 227 3.72 21.26 -14.40
C GLU A 227 3.29 22.68 -14.01
N GLU A 228 2.22 22.82 -13.20
CA GLU A 228 1.60 24.13 -12.92
C GLU A 228 0.93 24.22 -11.54
N LEU A 229 1.05 25.38 -10.89
CA LEU A 229 0.28 25.76 -9.69
C LEU A 229 -0.43 27.10 -9.88
N TYR A 230 -1.60 27.21 -9.25
CA TYR A 230 -2.47 28.37 -9.38
C TYR A 230 -2.40 29.29 -8.14
N ASN A 231 -3.14 30.40 -8.19
CA ASN A 231 -3.06 31.51 -7.25
C ASN A 231 -3.24 31.11 -5.78
N GLN A 232 -2.40 31.64 -4.88
CA GLN A 232 -2.55 31.50 -3.42
C GLN A 232 -2.61 30.05 -2.92
N THR A 233 -2.03 29.10 -3.66
CA THR A 233 -2.07 27.67 -3.35
C THR A 233 -1.74 27.36 -1.88
N PHE A 234 -0.71 28.00 -1.30
CA PHE A 234 -0.27 27.79 0.09
C PHE A 234 -0.61 28.95 1.04
N ARG A 235 -1.50 29.87 0.66
CA ARG A 235 -1.78 31.06 1.47
C ARG A 235 -2.18 30.71 2.90
N ASN A 236 -1.58 31.38 3.88
CA ASN A 236 -1.78 31.15 5.32
C ASN A 236 -1.38 29.74 5.82
N ALA A 237 -0.53 29.00 5.10
CA ALA A 237 0.16 27.82 5.64
C ALA A 237 1.28 28.26 6.61
N THR A 238 0.87 28.82 7.76
CA THR A 238 1.76 29.56 8.66
C THR A 238 2.79 28.70 9.40
N ALA A 239 2.61 27.37 9.43
CA ALA A 239 3.54 26.43 10.04
C ALA A 239 4.50 25.78 9.04
N LEU A 240 4.51 26.22 7.79
CA LEU A 240 5.33 25.63 6.74
C LEU A 240 6.82 25.73 7.09
N GLU A 241 7.47 24.58 7.24
CA GLU A 241 8.89 24.42 7.56
C GLU A 241 9.65 23.87 6.35
N THR A 242 9.01 23.02 5.54
CA THR A 242 9.65 22.34 4.42
C THR A 242 8.71 22.20 3.23
N VAL A 243 9.21 22.56 2.05
CA VAL A 243 8.62 22.21 0.75
C VAL A 243 9.65 21.39 0.01
N THR A 244 9.30 20.16 -0.37
CA THR A 244 10.15 19.33 -1.24
C THR A 244 9.46 19.23 -2.59
N ILE A 245 10.20 19.51 -3.66
CA ILE A 245 9.71 19.35 -5.02
C ILE A 245 10.66 18.47 -5.82
N TYR A 246 10.11 17.47 -6.50
CA TYR A 246 10.89 16.49 -7.28
C TYR A 246 11.06 16.88 -8.75
N ALA A 247 10.46 17.99 -9.20
CA ALA A 247 10.56 18.46 -10.56
C ALA A 247 11.87 19.21 -10.84
N ASP A 248 12.60 18.78 -11.87
CA ASP A 248 13.85 19.44 -12.32
C ASP A 248 13.61 20.82 -12.93
N VAL A 249 12.41 21.05 -13.46
CA VAL A 249 11.98 22.35 -14.00
C VAL A 249 10.98 22.96 -13.02
N PRO A 250 11.18 24.20 -12.56
CA PRO A 250 10.21 24.88 -11.70
C PRO A 250 8.83 24.89 -12.35
N PRO A 251 7.80 24.34 -11.68
CA PRO A 251 6.45 24.38 -12.20
C PRO A 251 6.00 25.82 -12.46
N LYS A 252 5.22 25.98 -13.52
CA LYS A 252 4.71 27.29 -13.90
C LYS A 252 3.78 27.84 -12.84
N TYR A 253 3.85 29.15 -12.72
CA TYR A 253 2.97 29.94 -11.89
C TYR A 253 2.58 31.19 -12.70
N ASP A 254 1.33 31.24 -13.15
CA ASP A 254 0.76 32.35 -13.93
C ASP A 254 -0.38 32.99 -13.13
N ALA A 255 -0.04 33.83 -12.14
CA ALA A 255 -1.06 34.50 -11.34
C ALA A 255 -0.65 35.83 -10.74
N LEU A 256 -1.66 36.67 -10.51
CA LEU A 256 -1.56 37.98 -9.84
C LEU A 256 -1.24 37.89 -8.34
N TRP A 257 -1.33 36.70 -7.72
CA TRP A 257 -1.28 36.54 -6.26
C TRP A 257 -0.30 35.45 -5.82
N PRO A 258 0.72 35.77 -4.98
CA PRO A 258 1.81 34.86 -4.64
C PRO A 258 1.35 33.50 -4.11
N LEU A 259 2.11 32.44 -4.45
CA LEU A 259 1.91 31.07 -3.95
C LEU A 259 1.93 31.03 -2.40
N PHE A 260 2.93 31.70 -1.81
CA PHE A 260 3.28 31.64 -0.39
C PHE A 260 2.88 32.91 0.38
N ARG A 261 1.63 33.36 0.23
CA ARG A 261 1.15 34.57 0.91
C ARG A 261 0.94 34.33 2.41
N ASN A 262 1.39 35.27 3.24
CA ASN A 262 1.29 35.24 4.72
C ASN A 262 2.02 34.04 5.35
N ILE A 263 3.22 33.76 4.86
CA ILE A 263 4.12 32.72 5.39
C ILE A 263 5.47 33.38 5.67
N ASP A 264 6.10 33.05 6.80
CA ASP A 264 7.46 33.47 7.12
C ASP A 264 8.47 32.53 6.47
N LEU A 265 8.78 32.78 5.19
CA LEU A 265 9.69 31.94 4.40
C LEU A 265 11.14 31.99 4.88
N SER A 266 11.52 32.92 5.76
CA SER A 266 12.85 32.91 6.39
C SER A 266 13.06 31.67 7.27
N LYS A 267 11.97 31.00 7.69
CA LYS A 267 11.98 29.77 8.50
C LYS A 267 11.67 28.49 7.72
N ALA A 268 11.30 28.62 6.45
CA ALA A 268 10.95 27.49 5.59
C ALA A 268 12.09 27.19 4.61
N THR A 269 12.34 25.93 4.31
CA THR A 269 13.32 25.51 3.28
C THR A 269 12.59 24.91 2.09
N LEU A 270 12.99 25.31 0.89
CA LEU A 270 12.62 24.66 -0.37
C LEU A 270 13.74 23.70 -0.78
N TYR A 271 13.43 22.40 -0.85
CA TYR A 271 14.32 21.37 -1.35
C TYR A 271 14.02 21.05 -2.80
N VAL A 272 15.04 21.12 -3.66
CA VAL A 272 14.96 20.87 -5.10
C VAL A 272 15.99 19.82 -5.53
N PRO A 273 15.80 19.10 -6.64
CA PRO A 273 16.76 18.08 -7.07
C PRO A 273 18.14 18.67 -7.33
N ALA A 274 19.19 17.97 -6.89
CA ALA A 274 20.56 18.28 -7.27
C ALA A 274 20.75 17.99 -8.77
N SER A 275 21.51 18.84 -9.44
CA SER A 275 21.77 18.70 -10.88
C SER A 275 23.22 18.95 -11.23
N GLU A 276 23.65 18.48 -12.40
CA GLU A 276 24.98 18.80 -12.92
C GLU A 276 25.15 20.32 -12.98
N ASN A 277 26.21 20.81 -12.32
CA ASN A 277 26.55 22.22 -12.20
C ASN A 277 25.48 23.11 -11.51
N GLY A 278 24.51 22.53 -10.78
CA GLY A 278 23.49 23.28 -10.03
C GLY A 278 22.46 24.00 -10.90
N THR A 279 22.25 23.55 -12.14
CA THR A 279 21.33 24.18 -13.10
C THR A 279 19.88 24.25 -12.60
N VAL A 280 19.38 23.19 -11.95
CA VAL A 280 18.06 23.14 -11.33
C VAL A 280 17.94 24.17 -10.20
N LEU A 281 18.94 24.25 -9.32
CA LEU A 281 18.98 25.24 -8.25
C LEU A 281 18.88 26.68 -8.80
N GLU A 282 19.64 27.01 -9.85
CA GLU A 282 19.58 28.33 -10.49
C GLU A 282 18.23 28.60 -11.18
N ALA A 283 17.58 27.58 -11.73
CA ALA A 283 16.23 27.70 -12.28
C ALA A 283 15.22 28.07 -11.19
N TYR A 284 15.25 27.42 -10.02
CA TYR A 284 14.33 27.74 -8.91
C TYR A 284 14.63 29.10 -8.26
N LYS A 285 15.88 29.56 -8.23
CA LYS A 285 16.23 30.92 -7.77
C LYS A 285 15.67 32.02 -8.66
N SER A 286 15.47 31.76 -9.94
CA SER A 286 14.99 32.74 -10.92
C SER A 286 13.50 32.62 -11.23
N ALA A 287 12.89 31.46 -10.99
CA ALA A 287 11.49 31.21 -11.29
C ALA A 287 10.54 32.02 -10.38
N GLU A 288 9.56 32.67 -11.01
CA GLU A 288 8.55 33.46 -10.30
C GLU A 288 7.77 32.58 -9.31
N GLY A 289 7.51 33.12 -8.12
CA GLY A 289 6.83 32.42 -7.04
C GLY A 289 7.75 31.52 -6.21
N TRP A 290 8.68 30.82 -6.86
CA TRP A 290 9.68 29.95 -6.21
C TRP A 290 10.88 30.72 -5.65
N ASN A 291 11.30 31.75 -6.36
CA ASN A 291 12.33 32.70 -5.91
C ASN A 291 11.99 33.42 -4.60
N ALA A 292 10.75 33.29 -4.09
CA ALA A 292 10.35 33.78 -2.77
C ALA A 292 11.16 33.14 -1.62
N PHE A 293 11.76 31.96 -1.84
CA PHE A 293 12.69 31.32 -0.90
C PHE A 293 14.14 31.83 -1.03
N TRP A 294 14.42 32.73 -1.98
CA TRP A 294 15.75 33.22 -2.29
C TRP A 294 15.76 34.75 -2.43
N THR A 295 16.06 35.43 -1.34
CA THR A 295 16.06 36.90 -1.25
C THR A 295 17.42 37.43 -0.79
N GLU A 296 17.59 38.76 -0.75
CA GLU A 296 18.79 39.37 -0.16
C GLU A 296 18.90 39.11 1.36
N GLU A 297 17.78 38.83 2.04
CA GLU A 297 17.73 38.62 3.48
C GLU A 297 17.96 37.15 3.89
N PHE A 298 17.56 36.19 3.06
CA PHE A 298 17.72 34.76 3.33
C PHE A 298 17.76 33.92 2.04
N THR A 299 18.49 32.81 2.11
CA THR A 299 18.76 31.90 0.98
C THR A 299 18.37 30.48 1.35
N ASN A 300 17.08 30.15 1.21
CA ASN A 300 16.48 28.93 1.75
C ASN A 300 16.10 27.91 0.67
N ILE A 301 16.67 28.01 -0.53
CA ILE A 301 16.61 26.94 -1.54
C ILE A 301 17.83 26.05 -1.38
N LYS A 302 17.62 24.75 -1.16
CA LYS A 302 18.67 23.75 -0.99
C LYS A 302 18.49 22.62 -1.97
N GLU A 303 19.60 22.09 -2.46
CA GLU A 303 19.57 20.86 -3.25
C GLU A 303 19.47 19.65 -2.33
N PHE A 304 18.72 18.63 -2.75
CA PHE A 304 18.84 17.28 -2.22
C PHE A 304 19.36 16.37 -3.33
N LYS A 305 20.18 15.38 -2.97
CA LYS A 305 20.61 14.34 -3.91
C LYS A 305 19.69 13.14 -3.77
N TYR A 306 19.33 12.54 -4.90
CA TYR A 306 18.96 11.14 -4.90
C TYR A 306 20.25 10.36 -4.65
N GLU A 307 20.45 9.83 -3.46
CA GLU A 307 21.54 8.89 -3.24
C GLU A 307 21.09 7.50 -3.70
N GLN A 308 21.89 6.80 -4.49
CA GLN A 308 21.60 5.39 -4.78
C GLN A 308 21.93 4.58 -3.54
N SER A 309 20.95 3.82 -3.05
CA SER A 309 21.22 2.78 -2.07
C SER A 309 22.13 1.70 -2.65
N ILE A 310 23.11 1.25 -1.87
CA ILE A 310 24.03 0.18 -2.22
C ILE A 310 23.55 -1.12 -1.56
N LEU A 311 23.47 -2.19 -2.35
CA LEU A 311 23.27 -3.55 -1.84
C LEU A 311 24.60 -4.29 -1.81
N GLU A 312 25.34 -4.13 -0.72
CA GLU A 312 26.63 -4.79 -0.52
C GLU A 312 26.49 -6.33 -0.49
N GLY A 313 27.44 -7.04 -1.10
CA GLY A 313 27.45 -8.51 -1.10
C GLY A 313 26.44 -9.19 -2.03
N PHE A 314 25.79 -8.44 -2.91
CA PHE A 314 24.91 -8.98 -3.96
C PHE A 314 25.57 -8.86 -5.34
N GLU A 315 26.42 -9.84 -5.67
CA GLU A 315 27.21 -9.93 -6.90
C GLU A 315 27.10 -11.34 -7.51
N ASP A 316 27.49 -11.48 -8.79
CA ASP A 316 27.52 -12.78 -9.46
C ASP A 316 28.33 -13.80 -8.66
N ILE A 317 27.80 -15.01 -8.51
CA ILE A 317 28.37 -16.02 -7.62
C ILE A 317 28.29 -17.42 -8.21
N ALA A 318 29.40 -18.17 -8.06
CA ALA A 318 29.46 -19.59 -8.40
C ALA A 318 29.22 -20.44 -7.15
N VAL A 319 28.30 -21.41 -7.25
CA VAL A 319 27.86 -22.28 -6.15
C VAL A 319 27.82 -23.74 -6.57
N LYS A 320 27.62 -24.63 -5.60
CA LYS A 320 27.45 -26.07 -5.79
C LYS A 320 26.03 -26.50 -5.45
N PHE A 321 25.67 -27.68 -5.94
CA PHE A 321 24.42 -28.33 -5.56
C PHE A 321 24.26 -28.41 -4.04
N GLY A 322 23.07 -28.04 -3.55
CA GLY A 322 22.74 -28.06 -2.13
C GLY A 322 23.19 -26.82 -1.35
N ASP A 323 23.93 -25.90 -1.97
CA ASP A 323 24.28 -24.64 -1.33
C ASP A 323 23.02 -23.80 -1.05
N VAL A 324 23.10 -23.05 0.04
CA VAL A 324 22.05 -22.16 0.50
C VAL A 324 22.63 -20.76 0.63
N LEU A 325 22.15 -19.84 -0.20
CA LEU A 325 22.52 -18.42 -0.13
C LEU A 325 21.44 -17.66 0.65
N VAL A 326 21.89 -16.70 1.47
CA VAL A 326 21.02 -15.78 2.19
C VAL A 326 21.41 -14.37 1.77
N PHE A 327 20.55 -13.70 1.02
CA PHE A 327 20.80 -12.36 0.51
C PHE A 327 20.48 -11.28 1.57
N PRO A 328 21.08 -10.09 1.50
CA PRO A 328 20.80 -9.02 2.46
C PRO A 328 19.32 -8.64 2.49
N THR A 329 18.74 -8.38 3.66
CA THR A 329 17.32 -7.98 3.76
C THR A 329 17.10 -6.49 3.57
N GLN A 330 18.19 -5.71 3.62
CA GLN A 330 18.17 -4.25 3.55
C GLN A 330 19.40 -3.73 2.79
N THR A 331 19.32 -2.49 2.30
CA THR A 331 20.45 -1.74 1.75
C THR A 331 21.36 -1.18 2.85
N ASP A 332 22.46 -0.53 2.46
CA ASP A 332 23.31 0.27 3.34
C ASP A 332 22.57 1.38 4.10
N GLN A 333 21.39 1.78 3.61
CA GLN A 333 20.50 2.78 4.21
C GLN A 333 19.30 2.16 4.97
N GLU A 334 19.40 0.88 5.32
CA GLU A 334 18.37 0.11 6.06
C GLU A 334 17.01 -0.03 5.33
N LEU A 335 16.96 0.24 4.01
CA LEU A 335 15.72 0.12 3.24
C LEU A 335 15.46 -1.34 2.84
N PRO A 336 14.22 -1.85 2.99
CA PRO A 336 13.90 -3.25 2.74
C PRO A 336 14.08 -3.64 1.27
N VAL A 337 14.63 -4.83 1.05
CA VAL A 337 14.88 -5.39 -0.29
C VAL A 337 14.03 -6.64 -0.50
N THR A 338 13.40 -6.74 -1.66
CA THR A 338 12.66 -7.93 -2.09
C THR A 338 13.40 -8.63 -3.23
N TYR A 339 13.26 -9.95 -3.30
CA TYR A 339 13.94 -10.78 -4.28
C TYR A 339 12.96 -11.56 -5.14
N THR A 340 13.28 -11.67 -6.42
CA THR A 340 12.60 -12.54 -7.37
C THR A 340 13.62 -13.43 -8.09
N ILE A 341 13.14 -14.58 -8.57
CA ILE A 341 13.92 -15.56 -9.31
C ILE A 341 13.38 -15.64 -10.74
N GLU A 342 14.27 -15.79 -11.71
CA GLU A 342 13.93 -16.00 -13.12
C GLU A 342 12.88 -17.11 -13.29
N GLU A 343 11.80 -16.80 -14.03
CA GLU A 343 10.68 -17.73 -14.26
C GLU A 343 11.15 -18.99 -15.00
N GLY A 344 10.71 -20.17 -14.55
CA GLY A 344 11.03 -21.44 -15.21
C GLY A 344 12.39 -22.05 -14.85
N LYS A 345 13.08 -21.53 -13.82
CA LYS A 345 14.39 -22.01 -13.34
C LYS A 345 14.34 -22.81 -12.03
N GLU A 346 13.18 -23.35 -11.68
CA GLU A 346 12.96 -24.08 -10.42
C GLU A 346 13.80 -25.37 -10.31
N ALA A 347 14.21 -25.91 -11.47
CA ALA A 347 15.12 -27.05 -11.55
C ALA A 347 16.58 -26.70 -11.17
N VAL A 348 16.95 -25.42 -11.17
CA VAL A 348 18.30 -24.94 -10.81
C VAL A 348 18.32 -24.46 -9.37
N ALA A 349 17.32 -23.66 -8.95
CA ALA A 349 17.20 -23.17 -7.59
C ALA A 349 15.76 -22.79 -7.22
N THR A 350 15.47 -22.72 -5.92
CA THR A 350 14.20 -22.19 -5.38
C THR A 350 14.47 -21.04 -4.42
N LEU A 351 13.65 -19.98 -4.48
CA LEU A 351 13.77 -18.78 -3.65
C LEU A 351 12.59 -18.67 -2.66
N ALA A 352 12.87 -18.44 -1.38
CA ALA A 352 11.87 -18.16 -0.36
C ALA A 352 12.30 -16.94 0.47
N GLY A 353 11.61 -15.81 0.29
CA GLY A 353 12.06 -14.53 0.85
C GLY A 353 13.42 -14.13 0.28
N ASN A 354 14.43 -13.99 1.14
CA ASN A 354 15.81 -13.68 0.76
C ASN A 354 16.73 -14.92 0.70
N LYS A 355 16.16 -16.14 0.80
CA LYS A 355 16.94 -17.38 0.88
C LYS A 355 16.81 -18.19 -0.40
N LEU A 356 17.93 -18.38 -1.11
CA LEU A 356 18.03 -19.21 -2.30
C LEU A 356 18.58 -20.59 -1.94
N THR A 357 17.93 -21.66 -2.41
CA THR A 357 18.41 -23.04 -2.26
C THR A 357 18.73 -23.60 -3.65
N VAL A 358 19.97 -24.05 -3.86
CA VAL A 358 20.42 -24.61 -5.14
C VAL A 358 19.97 -26.07 -5.25
N THR A 359 19.13 -26.37 -6.24
CA THR A 359 18.46 -27.65 -6.45
C THR A 359 18.94 -28.39 -7.70
N GLY A 360 19.78 -27.78 -8.53
CA GLY A 360 20.35 -28.39 -9.73
C GLY A 360 21.49 -27.59 -10.32
N ALA A 361 22.09 -28.11 -11.40
CA ALA A 361 23.15 -27.43 -12.13
C ALA A 361 22.59 -26.49 -13.21
N GLY A 362 23.27 -25.38 -13.45
CA GLY A 362 22.89 -24.38 -14.45
C GLY A 362 23.06 -22.96 -13.95
N GLU A 363 22.55 -22.01 -14.74
CA GLU A 363 22.54 -20.58 -14.40
C GLU A 363 21.10 -20.12 -14.15
N VAL A 364 20.95 -19.26 -13.14
CA VAL A 364 19.68 -18.61 -12.79
C VAL A 364 19.92 -17.16 -12.42
N GLN A 365 19.06 -16.27 -12.92
CA GLN A 365 19.08 -14.85 -12.53
C GLN A 365 18.24 -14.60 -11.27
N ILE A 366 18.79 -13.79 -10.37
CA ILE A 366 18.09 -13.29 -9.18
C ILE A 366 18.05 -11.77 -9.25
N THR A 367 16.85 -11.21 -9.13
CA THR A 367 16.63 -9.75 -9.17
C THR A 367 16.25 -9.24 -7.79
N ALA A 368 17.00 -8.26 -7.30
CA ALA A 368 16.73 -7.51 -6.08
C ALA A 368 16.09 -6.17 -6.42
N THR A 369 15.01 -5.82 -5.72
CA THR A 369 14.29 -4.55 -5.87
C THR A 369 14.14 -3.82 -4.54
N GLN A 370 14.32 -2.51 -4.55
CA GLN A 370 14.09 -1.62 -3.41
C GLN A 370 13.31 -0.40 -3.89
N ALA A 371 12.25 -0.02 -3.16
CA ALA A 371 11.24 0.96 -3.61
C ALA A 371 11.62 2.45 -3.44
N GLY A 372 12.87 2.77 -3.15
CA GLY A 372 13.32 4.12 -2.77
C GLY A 372 12.71 4.67 -1.47
N ASN A 373 12.97 5.94 -1.20
CA ASN A 373 12.24 6.82 -0.30
C ASN A 373 12.54 8.31 -0.65
N LEU A 374 12.25 9.24 0.24
CA LEU A 374 12.47 10.69 0.06
C LEU A 374 13.93 11.10 -0.23
N PHE A 375 14.90 10.26 0.12
CA PHE A 375 16.34 10.53 0.03
C PHE A 375 17.08 9.58 -0.92
N TYR A 376 16.49 8.42 -1.21
CA TYR A 376 17.11 7.36 -2.01
C TYR A 376 16.21 6.95 -3.17
N SER A 377 16.75 6.93 -4.39
CA SER A 377 16.00 6.46 -5.55
C SER A 377 15.67 4.97 -5.42
N GLU A 378 14.57 4.53 -6.02
CA GLU A 378 14.36 3.10 -6.26
C GLU A 378 15.53 2.52 -7.07
N PHE A 379 15.81 1.23 -6.85
CA PHE A 379 16.78 0.53 -7.69
C PHE A 379 16.39 -0.94 -7.90
N GLU A 380 16.85 -1.45 -9.04
CA GLU A 380 16.78 -2.84 -9.44
C GLU A 380 18.19 -3.32 -9.79
N LYS A 381 18.60 -4.47 -9.25
CA LYS A 381 19.87 -5.12 -9.59
C LYS A 381 19.65 -6.61 -9.82
N THR A 382 20.18 -7.12 -10.92
CA THR A 382 20.13 -8.54 -11.26
C THR A 382 21.54 -9.13 -11.23
N ILE A 383 21.68 -10.30 -10.60
CA ILE A 383 22.92 -11.09 -10.59
C ILE A 383 22.68 -12.47 -11.21
N THR A 384 23.76 -13.12 -11.61
CA THR A 384 23.79 -14.49 -12.09
C THR A 384 24.35 -15.41 -11.01
N VAL A 385 23.58 -16.46 -10.67
CA VAL A 385 24.05 -17.57 -9.83
C VAL A 385 24.39 -18.74 -10.74
N THR A 386 25.67 -19.13 -10.79
CA THR A 386 26.15 -20.26 -11.60
C THR A 386 26.34 -21.49 -10.72
N ALA A 387 25.40 -22.42 -10.76
CA ALA A 387 25.46 -23.69 -10.05
C ALA A 387 26.21 -24.75 -10.88
N THR A 388 27.39 -25.16 -10.39
CA THR A 388 28.15 -26.23 -11.01
C THR A 388 27.63 -27.60 -10.60
N ALA A 389 27.52 -28.52 -11.56
CA ALA A 389 27.22 -29.92 -11.27
C ALA A 389 28.34 -30.51 -10.41
N THR A 390 27.98 -31.29 -9.39
CA THR A 390 28.97 -32.05 -8.64
C THR A 390 29.53 -33.15 -9.53
N ASP A 391 30.83 -33.10 -9.84
CA ASP A 391 31.46 -34.08 -10.71
C ASP A 391 31.62 -35.44 -9.99
N TYR A 392 30.75 -36.39 -10.35
CA TYR A 392 30.81 -37.77 -9.90
C TYR A 392 31.48 -38.72 -10.91
N SER A 393 32.15 -38.22 -11.96
CA SER A 393 32.80 -39.04 -12.98
C SER A 393 33.82 -40.03 -12.41
N TRP A 394 34.43 -39.71 -11.26
CA TRP A 394 35.34 -40.60 -10.53
C TRP A 394 34.66 -41.90 -10.04
N LEU A 395 33.33 -41.95 -9.92
CA LEU A 395 32.60 -43.19 -9.61
C LEU A 395 32.72 -44.25 -10.73
N LEU A 396 33.11 -43.86 -11.94
CA LEU A 396 33.40 -44.80 -13.05
C LEU A 396 34.73 -45.54 -12.85
N ALA A 397 35.66 -44.98 -12.06
CA ALA A 397 36.96 -45.56 -11.76
C ALA A 397 37.44 -45.10 -10.36
N PRO A 398 36.79 -45.57 -9.28
CA PRO A 398 37.10 -45.11 -7.92
C PRO A 398 38.51 -45.55 -7.49
N ALA A 399 39.22 -44.67 -6.78
CA ALA A 399 40.40 -45.07 -6.04
C ALA A 399 39.98 -45.86 -4.80
N ILE A 400 40.72 -46.94 -4.50
CA ILE A 400 40.50 -47.74 -3.29
C ILE A 400 41.73 -47.55 -2.41
N ASP A 401 41.50 -47.05 -1.20
CA ASP A 401 42.50 -46.98 -0.14
C ASP A 401 42.37 -48.19 0.77
N TYR A 402 43.49 -48.71 1.25
CA TYR A 402 43.57 -49.92 2.06
C TYR A 402 44.24 -49.60 3.40
N GLU A 403 43.50 -49.77 4.49
CA GLU A 403 44.00 -49.63 5.86
C GLU A 403 43.85 -50.98 6.59
N GLY A 404 44.88 -51.82 6.48
CA GLY A 404 44.80 -53.22 6.92
C GLY A 404 43.78 -54.01 6.09
N ASP A 405 42.82 -54.66 6.75
CA ASP A 405 41.75 -55.44 6.12
C ASP A 405 40.56 -54.57 5.65
N ILE A 406 40.65 -53.24 5.78
CA ILE A 406 39.57 -52.31 5.43
C ILE A 406 39.88 -51.63 4.10
N ALA A 407 39.00 -51.80 3.11
CA ALA A 407 39.03 -51.06 1.85
C ALA A 407 38.03 -49.88 1.90
N ARG A 408 38.47 -48.67 1.51
CA ARG A 408 37.64 -47.48 1.42
C ARG A 408 37.64 -46.93 -0.01
N VAL A 409 36.46 -46.63 -0.53
CA VAL A 409 36.32 -45.91 -1.81
C VAL A 409 36.55 -44.42 -1.55
N VAL A 410 37.55 -43.84 -2.19
CA VAL A 410 37.96 -42.44 -1.98
C VAL A 410 37.88 -41.68 -3.30
N GLY A 411 37.21 -40.52 -3.27
CA GLY A 411 37.17 -39.58 -4.39
C GLY A 411 38.35 -38.58 -4.36
N PRO A 412 38.54 -37.81 -5.43
CA PRO A 412 39.57 -36.77 -5.49
C PRO A 412 39.46 -35.79 -4.31
N GLY A 413 40.61 -35.40 -3.73
CA GLY A 413 40.65 -34.42 -2.62
C GLY A 413 40.05 -34.91 -1.29
N GLY A 414 39.89 -36.22 -1.09
CA GLY A 414 39.30 -36.79 0.13
C GLY A 414 37.78 -36.74 0.18
N THR A 415 37.12 -36.48 -0.96
CA THR A 415 35.66 -36.54 -1.06
C THR A 415 35.17 -37.97 -0.87
N THR A 416 34.11 -38.15 -0.06
CA THR A 416 33.50 -39.45 0.20
C THR A 416 32.09 -39.49 -0.38
N ALA A 417 31.76 -40.56 -1.09
CA ALA A 417 30.38 -40.84 -1.51
C ALA A 417 29.69 -41.70 -0.45
N ILE A 418 28.45 -41.37 -0.10
CA ILE A 418 27.64 -42.18 0.80
C ILE A 418 26.95 -43.27 -0.03
N PHE A 419 27.33 -44.52 0.23
CA PHE A 419 26.69 -45.69 -0.35
C PHE A 419 25.62 -46.19 0.61
N THR A 420 24.38 -46.31 0.13
CA THR A 420 23.25 -46.71 0.97
C THR A 420 22.90 -48.19 0.87
N LYS A 421 23.42 -48.92 -0.13
CA LYS A 421 23.18 -50.36 -0.35
C LYS A 421 24.38 -51.10 -0.94
N PHE A 422 24.62 -52.32 -0.48
CA PHE A 422 25.76 -53.16 -0.86
C PHE A 422 25.29 -54.55 -1.27
N TYR A 423 25.83 -55.11 -2.34
CA TYR A 423 25.45 -56.44 -2.82
C TYR A 423 26.68 -57.33 -3.06
N VAL A 424 26.64 -58.56 -2.54
CA VAL A 424 27.67 -59.60 -2.78
C VAL A 424 27.01 -60.77 -3.48
N GLY A 425 27.48 -61.11 -4.69
CA GLY A 425 26.87 -62.20 -5.48
C GLY A 425 25.39 -62.00 -5.82
N GLY A 426 24.91 -60.75 -5.83
CA GLY A 426 23.50 -60.39 -6.06
C GLY A 426 22.63 -60.29 -4.80
N THR A 427 23.14 -60.64 -3.62
CA THR A 427 22.41 -60.57 -2.34
C THR A 427 22.81 -59.31 -1.57
N GLU A 428 21.84 -58.57 -1.03
CA GLU A 428 22.09 -57.36 -0.24
C GLU A 428 22.79 -57.72 1.08
N VAL A 429 23.87 -57.02 1.43
CA VAL A 429 24.60 -57.19 2.69
C VAL A 429 24.31 -55.98 3.59
N PRO A 430 23.90 -56.20 4.86
CA PRO A 430 23.58 -55.11 5.77
C PRO A 430 24.83 -54.31 6.15
N LEU A 431 24.65 -52.99 6.27
CA LEU A 431 25.70 -52.09 6.74
C LEU A 431 25.63 -51.90 8.25
N THR A 432 26.76 -52.05 8.93
CA THR A 432 26.92 -51.70 10.35
C THR A 432 27.89 -50.54 10.44
N GLY A 433 27.42 -49.37 10.87
CA GLY A 433 28.27 -48.17 10.98
C GLY A 433 28.87 -47.69 9.65
N GLY A 434 28.21 -47.96 8.51
CA GLY A 434 28.69 -47.60 7.17
C GLY A 434 29.70 -48.58 6.55
N ALA A 435 30.04 -49.67 7.25
CA ALA A 435 30.90 -50.74 6.75
C ALA A 435 30.12 -52.04 6.51
N ALA A 436 30.55 -52.82 5.51
CA ALA A 436 30.04 -54.17 5.25
C ALA A 436 31.16 -55.19 5.48
N ASP A 437 30.89 -56.23 6.26
CA ASP A 437 31.80 -57.37 6.42
C ASP A 437 31.66 -58.29 5.21
N ILE A 438 32.75 -58.47 4.48
CA ILE A 438 32.84 -59.32 3.29
C ILE A 438 33.79 -60.51 3.50
N SER A 439 34.19 -60.79 4.74
CA SER A 439 35.08 -61.88 5.08
C SER A 439 34.50 -63.22 4.61
N GLY A 440 35.19 -63.86 3.65
CA GLY A 440 34.75 -65.14 3.05
C GLY A 440 34.01 -65.04 1.72
N ALA A 441 33.70 -63.83 1.23
CA ALA A 441 33.13 -63.67 -0.11
C ALA A 441 34.12 -64.09 -1.21
N THR A 442 33.62 -64.80 -2.24
CA THR A 442 34.36 -65.09 -3.48
C THR A 442 33.50 -64.67 -4.67
N GLY A 443 34.03 -63.85 -5.59
CA GLY A 443 33.29 -63.34 -6.76
C GLY A 443 33.25 -61.81 -6.87
N THR A 444 32.37 -61.29 -7.75
CA THR A 444 32.19 -59.84 -7.98
C THR A 444 31.30 -59.19 -6.91
N ILE A 445 31.66 -58.00 -6.42
CA ILE A 445 30.86 -57.19 -5.50
C ILE A 445 30.25 -56.01 -6.27
N GLU A 446 28.95 -55.77 -6.11
CA GLU A 446 28.31 -54.61 -6.74
C GLU A 446 27.99 -53.52 -5.70
N LEU A 447 28.40 -52.29 -5.97
CA LEU A 447 28.15 -51.11 -5.13
C LEU A 447 27.16 -50.17 -5.82
N LYS A 448 25.89 -50.18 -5.43
CA LYS A 448 24.92 -49.22 -5.99
C LYS A 448 24.93 -47.94 -5.17
N ALA A 449 25.51 -46.87 -5.71
CA ALA A 449 25.30 -45.53 -5.18
C ALA A 449 23.99 -44.96 -5.73
N THR A 450 23.24 -44.26 -4.89
CA THR A 450 22.17 -43.37 -5.38
C THR A 450 22.61 -41.97 -4.99
N THR A 451 23.00 -41.16 -5.98
CA THR A 451 23.29 -39.73 -5.74
C THR A 451 22.00 -38.93 -5.93
N ALA A 452 21.98 -37.69 -5.44
CA ALA A 452 20.82 -36.80 -5.56
C ALA A 452 20.47 -36.52 -7.03
N ASP A 453 21.44 -36.60 -7.93
CA ASP A 453 21.32 -36.28 -9.36
C ASP A 453 20.87 -37.50 -10.21
N GLY A 454 20.64 -38.66 -9.60
CA GLY A 454 20.22 -39.90 -10.26
C GLY A 454 20.99 -41.15 -9.82
N LYS A 455 20.49 -42.34 -10.19
CA LYS A 455 21.11 -43.62 -9.82
C LYS A 455 22.41 -43.85 -10.60
N GLN A 456 23.56 -43.87 -9.93
CA GLN A 456 24.82 -44.34 -10.51
C GLN A 456 25.24 -45.67 -9.85
N VAL A 457 25.20 -46.76 -10.61
CA VAL A 457 25.62 -48.09 -10.13
C VAL A 457 27.11 -48.27 -10.40
N ILE A 458 27.90 -48.47 -9.34
CA ILE A 458 29.31 -48.87 -9.43
C ILE A 458 29.39 -50.39 -9.30
N ARG A 459 30.25 -51.04 -10.09
CA ARG A 459 30.51 -52.48 -9.97
C ARG A 459 31.98 -52.68 -9.64
N LEU A 460 32.30 -53.30 -8.50
CA LEU A 460 33.65 -53.62 -8.08
C LEU A 460 33.92 -55.12 -8.22
N VAL A 461 34.73 -55.51 -9.20
CA VAL A 461 35.14 -56.92 -9.32
C VAL A 461 36.33 -57.18 -8.40
N ILE A 462 36.11 -57.85 -7.27
CA ILE A 462 37.21 -58.34 -6.43
C ILE A 462 37.66 -59.70 -6.97
N LYS A 463 38.92 -59.80 -7.39
CA LYS A 463 39.58 -61.08 -7.69
C LYS A 463 40.47 -61.43 -6.52
N ARG A 464 40.24 -62.60 -5.91
CA ARG A 464 41.04 -63.13 -4.82
C ARG A 464 42.29 -63.82 -5.34
#